data_AF-A0AAU6M088-F1
#
_entry.id   AF-A0AAU6M088-F1
#
_cell.length_a   1.000
_cell.length_b   1.000
_cell.length_c   1.000
_cell.angle_alpha   90.00
_cell.angle_beta   90.00
_cell.angle_gamma   90.00
#
_symmetry.space_group_name_H-M   'P 1'
#
loop_
_entity.id
_entity.type
_entity.pdbx_description
1 polymer ?
#
loop_
_entity_poly.entity_id
_entity_poly.type
_entity_poly.pdbx_seq_one_letter_code
_entity_poly.pdbx_strand_id
1 'polypeptide(L)' 'MNDFPANGVDVDHVRPLALGGEDIDSNVQVLCHLCHQLKTDTEFGGVRDVA' A
#
# COMPACT_ATOMS: atom_id res chain seq x y z
N MET A 1 20.66 7.17 2.21
CA MET A 1 19.67 7.21 1.11
C MET A 1 18.33 6.68 1.63
N ASN A 2 17.80 7.23 2.72
CA ASN A 2 16.54 6.79 3.35
C ASN A 2 15.60 7.98 3.64
N ASP A 3 15.81 9.10 2.95
CA ASP A 3 15.02 10.31 3.14
C ASP A 3 14.19 10.50 1.88
N PHE A 4 12.94 10.05 1.93
CA PHE A 4 11.96 10.24 0.87
C PHE A 4 11.06 11.41 1.28
N PRO A 5 10.72 12.33 0.36
CA PRO A 5 9.81 13.41 0.70
C PRO A 5 8.47 12.81 1.11
N ALA A 6 7.88 13.33 2.19
CA ALA A 6 6.64 12.78 2.77
C ALA A 6 5.48 12.73 1.76
N ASN A 7 5.48 13.61 0.76
CA ASN A 7 4.47 13.62 -0.31
C ASN A 7 4.76 12.66 -1.47
N GLY A 8 5.84 11.86 -1.40
CA GLY A 8 6.21 10.88 -2.42
C GLY A 8 5.97 9.44 -2.00
N VAL A 9 5.35 9.23 -0.83
CA VAL A 9 5.11 7.92 -0.23
C VAL A 9 3.74 7.83 0.41
N ASP A 10 3.24 6.61 0.51
CA ASP A 10 2.01 6.22 1.19
C ASP A 10 2.33 5.17 2.26
N VAL A 11 1.56 5.18 3.35
CA VAL A 11 1.57 4.09 4.34
C VAL A 11 0.50 3.10 3.94
N ASP A 12 0.87 1.83 3.77
CA ASP A 12 -0.02 0.78 3.30
C ASP A 12 0.13 -0.48 4.13
N HIS A 13 -0.93 -1.28 4.25
CA HIS A 13 -0.89 -2.50 5.04
C HIS A 13 -0.14 -3.61 4.30
N VAL A 14 0.78 -4.32 4.98
CA VAL A 14 1.54 -5.47 4.43
C VAL A 14 0.58 -6.59 4.01
N ARG A 15 -0.35 -6.96 4.89
CA ARG A 15 -1.54 -7.73 4.53
C ARG A 15 -2.74 -6.79 4.52
N PRO A 16 -3.48 -6.67 3.40
CA PRO A 16 -4.66 -5.80 3.35
C PRO A 16 -5.71 -6.18 4.39
N LEU A 17 -6.38 -5.17 4.97
CA LEU A 17 -7.49 -5.38 5.91
C LEU A 17 -8.60 -6.24 5.29
N ALA A 18 -8.93 -6.02 4.01
CA ALA A 18 -9.93 -6.80 3.28
C ALA A 18 -9.59 -8.30 3.17
N LEU A 19 -8.32 -8.66 3.30
CA LEU A 19 -7.84 -10.03 3.30
C LEU A 19 -7.51 -10.55 4.70
N GLY A 20 -7.99 -9.87 5.75
CA GLY A 20 -7.80 -10.23 7.16
C GLY A 20 -6.47 -9.74 7.76
N GLY A 21 -5.90 -8.65 7.24
CA GLY A 21 -4.81 -7.94 7.90
C GLY A 21 -5.28 -7.20 9.16
N GLU A 22 -4.38 -7.02 10.11
CA GLU A 22 -4.64 -6.26 11.34
C GLU A 22 -4.18 -4.80 11.17
N ASP A 23 -4.89 -3.86 11.81
CA ASP A 23 -4.50 -2.45 11.80
C ASP A 23 -3.53 -2.16 12.95
N ILE A 24 -2.28 -2.57 12.77
CA ILE A 24 -1.20 -2.48 13.77
C ILE A 24 0.11 -2.04 13.11
N ASP A 25 0.99 -1.43 13.90
CA ASP A 25 2.28 -0.89 13.44
C ASP A 25 3.16 -1.93 12.71
N SER A 26 3.08 -3.19 13.10
CA SER A 26 3.85 -4.27 12.46
C SER A 26 3.26 -4.75 11.13
N ASN A 27 2.03 -4.34 10.79
CA ASN A 27 1.38 -4.66 9.53
C ASN A 27 1.30 -3.45 8.59
N VAL A 28 2.05 -2.37 8.82
CA VAL A 28 2.16 -1.24 7.88
C VAL A 28 3.56 -1.12 7.30
N GLN A 29 3.64 -0.62 6.07
CA GLN A 29 4.89 -0.34 5.34
C GLN A 29 4.77 0.99 4.60
N VAL A 30 5.91 1.66 4.40
CA VAL A 30 5.99 2.89 3.59
C VAL A 30 6.38 2.51 2.17
N LEU A 31 5.56 2.90 1.18
CA LEU A 31 5.77 2.62 -0.23
C LEU A 31 5.75 3.92 -1.03
N CYS A 32 6.59 4.04 -2.06
CA CYS A 32 6.37 5.10 -3.06
C CYS A 32 5.10 4.81 -3.85
N HIS A 33 4.51 5.84 -4.49
CA HIS A 33 3.24 5.70 -5.22
C HIS A 33 3.26 4.58 -6.28
N LEU A 34 4.39 4.36 -6.96
CA LEU A 34 4.51 3.29 -7.95
C LEU A 34 4.49 1.91 -7.31
N CYS A 35 5.23 1.73 -6.20
CA CYS A 35 5.22 0.46 -5.46
C CYS A 35 3.85 0.19 -4.83
N HIS A 36 3.17 1.23 -4.34
CA HIS A 36 1.82 1.12 -3.80
C HIS A 36 0.81 0.69 -4.87
N GLN A 37 0.89 1.27 -6.07
CA GLN A 37 0.06 0.83 -7.20
C GLN A 37 0.35 -0.61 -7.59
N LEU A 38 1.63 -1.00 -7.74
CA LEU A 38 2.01 -2.37 -8.07
C LEU A 38 1.52 -3.39 -7.03
N LYS A 39 1.59 -3.05 -5.74
CA LYS A 39 1.04 -3.87 -4.67
C LYS A 39 -0.47 -4.03 -4.82
N THR A 40 -1.19 -2.93 -5.00
CA THR A 40 -2.65 -2.93 -5.22
C THR A 40 -3.03 -3.81 -6.41
N ASP A 41 -2.33 -3.67 -7.54
CA ASP A 41 -2.58 -4.45 -8.75
C ASP A 41 -2.31 -5.94 -8.53
N THR A 42 -1.26 -6.27 -7.76
CA THR A 42 -0.90 -7.66 -7.43
C THR A 42 -1.90 -8.32 -6.48
N GLU A 43 -2.41 -7.57 -5.49
CA GLU A 43 -3.30 -8.10 -4.46
C GLU A 43 -4.77 -8.15 -4.88
N PHE A 44 -5.20 -7.19 -5.71
CA PHE A 44 -6.61 -7.00 -6.07
C PHE A 44 -6.88 -7.03 -7.58
N GLY A 45 -5.87 -7.36 -8.40
CA GLY A 45 -6.04 -7.52 -9.85
C GLY A 45 -6.22 -6.21 -10.63
N GLY A 46 -5.91 -5.06 -10.02
CA GLY A 46 -5.86 -3.77 -10.70
C GLY A 46 -7.19 -3.36 -11.34
N VAL A 47 -8.28 -3.38 -10.56
CA VAL A 47 -9.59 -2.88 -11.04
C VAL A 47 -9.88 -1.54 -10.38
N ARG A 48 -9.72 -0.46 -11.14
CA ARG A 48 -10.36 0.81 -10.82
C ARG A 48 -11.81 0.70 -11.26
N ASP A 49 -12.65 0.08 -10.43
CA ASP A 49 -14.09 0.22 -10.59
C ASP A 49 -14.46 1.66 -10.23
N VAL A 50 -14.49 2.51 -11.25
CA VAL A 50 -15.11 3.83 -11.20
C VAL A 50 -16.61 3.60 -11.30
N ALA A 51 -17.30 3.66 -10.16
CA ALA A 51 -18.73 3.89 -10.08
C ALA A 51 -18.99 5.38 -9.82
#